data_AF-A0A962UXM3-F1
#
_entry.id   AF-A0A962UXM3-F1
#
_cell.length_a   1.000
_cell.length_b   1.000
_cell.length_c   1.000
_cell.angle_alpha   90.00
_cell.angle_beta   90.00
_cell.angle_gamma   90.00
#
_symmetry.space_group_name_H-M   'P 1'
#
loop_
_entity.id
_entity.type
_entity.pdbx_description
1 polymer ?
#
loop_
_entity_poly.entity_id
_entity_poly.type
_entity_poly.pdbx_seq_one_letter_code
_entity_poly.pdbx_strand_id
1 'polypeptide(L)'
;VLIRNVKTDDSLETEPEKIIVSMELRKRADRGRGFQFNISDFDTMTALHIAQRNAVMRNPKASLLALCKQRGFTVAIDDKTPKNKAAVKLLTTIHTAKKEQAIQDAAPLDPVTAAGIETGKRAKTPELAAQLERYRITEAFRLEPDALIEKEIFERWDDGRGLATLKRADNAFGSESAVEARSRSELKYTVSKQKNPTLERRVFRRLLHYLNIDVNTGCGEFTYQDALTAWREFNQWRDVAEGISVPRKEPKYPARWASEQLAKLGLETSSRQSRSNGRKRVYQIKPDSWQFVTDLVQRREREVSHMPSKYIYNTSMCDTAQGAAA
;
A
#
# COMPACT_ATOMS: atom_id res chain seq x y z
N VAL A 1 -25.65 -19.59 -5.25
CA VAL A 1 -25.61 -19.90 -3.80
C VAL A 1 -24.76 -18.85 -3.09
N LEU A 2 -25.35 -18.09 -2.17
CA LEU A 2 -24.59 -17.17 -1.31
C LEU A 2 -24.08 -17.96 -0.11
N ILE A 3 -22.78 -18.26 -0.09
CA ILE A 3 -22.16 -18.97 1.02
C ILE A 3 -21.78 -17.93 2.08
N ARG A 4 -22.40 -17.99 3.26
CA ARG A 4 -22.16 -17.06 4.38
C ARG A 4 -21.47 -17.79 5.54
N ASN A 5 -20.76 -17.04 6.38
CA ASN A 5 -20.16 -17.50 7.64
C ASN A 5 -19.29 -18.75 7.53
N VAL A 6 -18.51 -18.83 6.47
CA VAL A 6 -17.56 -19.92 6.32
C VAL A 6 -16.32 -19.60 7.15
N LYS A 7 -16.21 -20.22 8.33
CA LYS A 7 -15.01 -20.09 9.16
C LYS A 7 -13.87 -20.81 8.46
N THR A 8 -12.87 -20.05 8.05
CA THR A 8 -11.56 -20.56 7.64
C THR A 8 -10.71 -20.72 8.89
N ASP A 9 -10.08 -21.87 9.05
CA ASP A 9 -9.15 -22.11 10.14
C ASP A 9 -7.80 -22.53 9.57
N ASP A 10 -6.92 -21.55 9.38
CA ASP A 10 -5.59 -21.74 8.80
C ASP A 10 -4.67 -22.56 9.72
N SER A 11 -5.03 -22.68 11.00
CA SER A 11 -4.25 -23.43 12.00
C SER A 11 -4.39 -24.94 11.88
N LEU A 12 -5.36 -25.45 11.12
CA LEU A 12 -5.60 -26.88 10.98
C LEU A 12 -4.53 -27.57 10.12
N GLU A 13 -3.77 -28.50 10.69
CA GLU A 13 -2.74 -29.25 9.95
C GLU A 13 -3.36 -30.04 8.78
N THR A 14 -2.74 -29.98 7.60
CA THR A 14 -3.23 -30.67 6.38
C THR A 14 -2.28 -31.73 5.88
N GLU A 15 -1.09 -31.85 6.46
CA GLU A 15 -0.14 -32.90 6.11
C GLU A 15 -0.44 -34.16 6.96
N PRO A 16 -0.75 -35.31 6.33
CA PRO A 16 -1.05 -36.55 7.04
C PRO A 16 0.07 -36.98 7.99
N GLU A 17 1.32 -36.78 7.59
CA GLU A 17 2.51 -37.14 8.37
C GLU A 17 2.58 -36.38 9.70
N LYS A 18 2.29 -35.07 9.69
CA LYS A 18 2.26 -34.24 10.90
C LYS A 18 1.07 -34.58 11.81
N ILE A 19 -0.05 -34.98 11.23
CA ILE A 19 -1.21 -35.49 11.99
C ILE A 19 -0.86 -36.82 12.67
N ILE A 20 -0.17 -37.73 11.98
CA ILE A 20 0.31 -39.00 12.55
C ILE A 20 1.23 -38.72 13.75
N VAL A 21 2.21 -37.83 13.60
CA VAL A 21 3.11 -37.42 14.70
C VAL A 21 2.31 -36.86 15.89
N SER A 22 1.28 -36.06 15.63
CA SER A 22 0.41 -35.50 16.68
C SER A 22 -0.42 -36.59 17.39
N MET A 23 -0.91 -37.57 16.65
CA MET A 23 -1.63 -38.74 17.19
C MET A 23 -0.71 -39.61 18.05
N GLU A 24 0.54 -39.82 17.63
CA GLU A 24 1.54 -40.55 18.41
C GLU A 24 1.86 -39.84 19.73
N LEU A 25 2.10 -38.53 19.68
CA LEU A 25 2.41 -37.72 20.87
C LEU A 25 1.28 -37.77 21.89
N ARG A 26 0.02 -37.68 21.44
CA ARG A 26 -1.16 -37.79 22.31
C ARG A 26 -1.27 -39.18 22.94
N LYS A 27 -1.14 -40.25 22.15
CA LYS A 27 -1.23 -41.64 22.65
C LYS A 27 -0.09 -41.98 23.62
N ARG A 28 1.11 -41.43 23.41
CA ARG A 28 2.25 -41.56 24.35
C ARG A 28 1.99 -40.82 25.66
N ALA A 29 1.33 -39.66 25.62
CA ALA A 29 0.90 -38.95 26.83
C ALA A 29 -0.12 -39.77 27.63
N ASP A 30 -1.05 -40.46 26.96
CA ASP A 30 -2.09 -41.26 27.60
C ASP A 30 -1.59 -42.60 28.19
N ARG A 31 -0.50 -43.18 27.66
CA ARG A 31 -0.02 -44.54 28.03
C ARG A 31 1.34 -44.58 28.75
N GLY A 32 1.98 -43.44 28.97
CA GLY A 32 3.24 -43.33 29.70
C GLY A 32 4.51 -43.63 28.88
N ARG A 33 5.68 -43.22 29.41
CA ARG A 33 6.98 -43.33 28.74
C ARG A 33 7.42 -44.80 28.68
N GLY A 34 7.54 -45.36 27.48
CA GLY A 34 8.04 -46.72 27.25
C GLY A 34 7.22 -47.55 26.27
N PHE A 35 6.02 -47.09 25.89
CA PHE A 35 5.19 -47.79 24.91
C PHE A 35 5.72 -47.55 23.48
N GLN A 36 6.28 -48.59 22.86
CA GLN A 36 6.59 -48.57 21.43
C GLN A 36 5.28 -48.66 20.63
N PHE A 37 5.00 -47.61 19.87
CA PHE A 37 3.81 -47.52 19.05
C PHE A 37 4.18 -47.87 17.60
N ASN A 38 3.46 -48.83 17.03
CA ASN A 38 3.50 -49.11 15.60
C ASN A 38 2.27 -48.44 14.98
N ILE A 39 2.50 -47.55 14.02
CA ILE A 39 1.43 -46.92 13.24
C ILE A 39 0.70 -48.04 12.49
N SER A 40 -0.60 -48.19 12.74
CA SER A 40 -1.42 -49.12 11.98
C SER A 40 -1.86 -48.50 10.66
N ASP A 41 -2.19 -49.34 9.67
CA ASP A 41 -2.80 -48.86 8.42
C ASP A 41 -4.10 -48.06 8.67
N PHE A 42 -4.82 -48.40 9.74
CA PHE A 42 -5.99 -47.67 10.18
C PHE A 42 -5.66 -46.25 10.68
N ASP A 43 -4.57 -46.07 11.41
CA ASP A 43 -4.11 -44.75 11.84
C ASP A 43 -3.68 -43.89 10.65
N THR A 44 -3.02 -44.49 9.66
CA THR A 44 -2.65 -43.83 8.40
C THR A 44 -3.89 -43.37 7.64
N MET A 45 -4.90 -44.23 7.50
CA MET A 45 -6.18 -43.88 6.85
C MET A 45 -6.94 -42.78 7.62
N THR A 46 -6.89 -42.82 8.95
CA THR A 46 -7.50 -41.79 9.80
C THR A 46 -6.81 -40.44 9.60
N ALA A 47 -5.47 -40.42 9.57
CA ALA A 47 -4.70 -39.20 9.34
C ALA A 47 -4.94 -38.62 7.95
N LEU A 48 -5.05 -39.45 6.91
CA LEU A 48 -5.43 -39.02 5.56
C LEU A 48 -6.82 -38.38 5.53
N HIS A 49 -7.80 -38.97 6.24
CA HIS A 49 -9.15 -38.42 6.31
C HIS A 49 -9.20 -37.08 7.06
N ILE A 50 -8.47 -36.96 8.17
CA ILE A 50 -8.33 -35.71 8.92
C ILE A 50 -7.64 -34.64 8.07
N ALA A 51 -6.56 -35.00 7.37
CA ALA A 51 -5.85 -34.10 6.47
C ALA A 51 -6.77 -33.56 5.37
N GLN A 52 -7.54 -34.44 4.73
CA GLN A 52 -8.48 -34.07 3.69
C GLN A 52 -9.60 -33.17 4.23
N ARG A 53 -10.14 -33.48 5.41
CA ARG A 53 -11.14 -32.64 6.09
C ARG A 53 -10.54 -31.26 6.44
N ASN A 54 -9.33 -31.21 6.99
CA ASN A 54 -8.66 -29.97 7.36
C ASN A 54 -8.35 -29.11 6.12
N ALA A 55 -7.96 -29.74 5.00
CA ALA A 55 -7.75 -29.04 3.73
C ALA A 55 -9.06 -28.40 3.22
N VAL A 56 -10.18 -29.11 3.36
CA VAL A 56 -11.51 -28.58 3.05
C VAL A 56 -11.90 -27.44 4.00
N MET A 57 -11.56 -27.52 5.29
CA MET A 57 -11.88 -26.48 6.28
C MET A 57 -10.95 -25.25 6.20
N ARG A 58 -9.73 -25.39 5.66
CA ARG A 58 -8.84 -24.27 5.32
C ARG A 58 -9.39 -23.45 4.14
N ASN A 59 -9.87 -24.10 3.08
CA ASN A 59 -10.46 -23.41 1.92
C ASN A 59 -11.84 -23.95 1.49
N PRO A 60 -12.84 -23.81 2.37
CA PRO A 60 -14.18 -24.38 2.18
C PRO A 60 -14.92 -23.80 0.97
N LYS A 61 -14.59 -22.57 0.58
CA LYS A 61 -15.10 -21.97 -0.66
C LYS A 61 -14.57 -22.70 -1.89
N ALA A 62 -13.26 -22.93 -1.98
CA ALA A 62 -12.66 -23.66 -3.10
C ALA A 62 -13.15 -25.11 -3.16
N SER A 63 -13.26 -25.77 -1.99
CA SER A 63 -13.75 -27.14 -1.91
C SER A 63 -15.22 -27.29 -2.31
N LEU A 64 -16.10 -26.36 -1.92
CA LEU A 64 -17.48 -26.37 -2.37
C LEU A 64 -17.59 -26.14 -3.88
N LEU A 65 -16.78 -25.23 -4.44
CA LEU A 65 -16.71 -25.00 -5.88
C LEU A 65 -16.22 -26.25 -6.63
N ALA A 66 -15.22 -26.94 -6.10
CA ALA A 66 -14.71 -28.20 -6.66
C ALA A 66 -15.78 -29.30 -6.63
N LEU A 67 -16.53 -29.43 -5.54
CA LEU A 67 -17.63 -30.39 -5.42
C LEU A 67 -18.77 -30.09 -6.39
N CYS A 68 -19.15 -28.82 -6.56
CA CYS A 68 -20.14 -28.41 -7.56
C CYS A 68 -19.69 -28.80 -8.98
N LYS A 69 -18.41 -28.56 -9.32
CA LYS A 69 -17.85 -28.99 -10.62
C LYS A 69 -17.85 -30.51 -10.80
N GLN A 70 -17.45 -31.27 -9.78
CA GLN A 70 -17.45 -32.73 -9.81
C GLN A 70 -18.86 -33.32 -10.03
N ARG A 71 -19.90 -32.65 -9.51
CA ARG A 71 -21.29 -33.04 -9.73
C ARG A 71 -21.91 -32.49 -11.01
N GLY A 72 -21.11 -31.95 -11.92
CA GLY A 72 -21.56 -31.46 -13.22
C GLY A 72 -22.26 -30.10 -13.18
N PHE A 73 -22.19 -29.35 -12.07
CA PHE A 73 -22.72 -28.00 -12.01
C PHE A 73 -21.73 -26.99 -12.59
N THR A 74 -22.22 -26.11 -13.47
CA THR A 74 -21.46 -24.96 -13.96
C THR A 74 -21.61 -23.80 -12.97
N VAL A 75 -20.50 -23.37 -12.37
CA VAL A 75 -20.51 -22.19 -11.49
C VAL A 75 -20.25 -20.93 -12.34
N ALA A 76 -21.29 -20.11 -12.49
CA ALA A 76 -21.15 -18.75 -13.03
C ALA A 76 -21.09 -17.74 -11.89
N ILE A 77 -20.14 -16.80 -11.96
CA ILE A 77 -20.12 -15.63 -11.08
C ILE A 77 -21.12 -14.64 -11.66
N ASP A 78 -22.24 -14.45 -10.97
CA ASP A 78 -23.20 -13.40 -11.34
C ASP A 78 -22.81 -12.08 -10.65
N ASP A 79 -21.92 -11.34 -11.31
CA ASP A 79 -21.46 -10.01 -10.93
C ASP A 79 -22.35 -8.88 -11.48
N LYS A 80 -23.37 -9.22 -12.28
CA LYS A 80 -24.15 -8.25 -13.06
C LYS A 80 -25.51 -7.93 -12.46
N THR A 81 -26.10 -8.82 -11.67
CA THR A 81 -27.40 -8.52 -11.06
C THR A 81 -27.29 -7.41 -10.01
N PRO A 82 -28.26 -6.47 -9.96
CA PRO A 82 -28.24 -5.35 -9.03
C PRO A 82 -28.27 -5.81 -7.56
N LYS A 83 -28.95 -6.94 -7.27
CA LYS A 83 -28.96 -7.54 -5.93
C LYS A 83 -27.57 -8.03 -5.50
N ASN A 84 -26.81 -8.67 -6.39
CA ASN A 84 -25.45 -9.12 -6.07
C ASN A 84 -24.48 -7.95 -5.95
N LYS A 85 -24.59 -6.92 -6.80
CA LYS A 85 -23.79 -5.69 -6.65
C LYS A 85 -24.02 -5.01 -5.30
N ALA A 86 -25.28 -4.90 -4.87
CA ALA A 86 -25.61 -4.33 -3.57
C ALA A 86 -25.07 -5.18 -2.42
N ALA A 87 -25.21 -6.51 -2.49
CA ALA A 87 -24.69 -7.42 -1.47
C ALA A 87 -23.15 -7.40 -1.38
N VAL A 88 -22.46 -7.41 -2.52
CA VAL A 88 -20.99 -7.29 -2.58
C VAL A 88 -20.56 -5.96 -1.98
N LYS A 89 -21.20 -4.85 -2.35
CA LYS A 89 -20.90 -3.52 -1.80
C LYS A 89 -21.05 -3.51 -0.27
N LEU A 90 -22.16 -4.04 0.24
CA LEU A 90 -22.41 -4.12 1.68
C LEU A 90 -21.36 -4.99 2.39
N LEU A 91 -20.97 -6.13 1.82
CA LEU A 91 -19.93 -7.00 2.38
C LEU A 91 -18.57 -6.32 2.37
N THR A 92 -18.21 -5.61 1.31
CA THR A 92 -16.97 -4.83 1.27
C THR A 92 -16.96 -3.77 2.36
N THR A 93 -18.05 -3.04 2.55
CA THR A 93 -18.15 -2.01 3.61
C THR A 93 -18.03 -2.61 5.01
N ILE A 94 -18.64 -3.77 5.27
CA ILE A 94 -18.50 -4.45 6.57
C ILE A 94 -17.06 -4.91 6.78
N HIS A 95 -16.41 -5.43 5.74
CA HIS A 95 -15.04 -5.93 5.84
C HIS A 95 -14.03 -4.79 6.04
N THR A 96 -14.17 -3.67 5.32
CA THR A 96 -13.33 -2.48 5.52
C THR A 96 -13.50 -1.92 6.92
N ALA A 97 -14.75 -1.76 7.40
CA ALA A 97 -15.01 -1.28 8.76
C ALA A 97 -14.40 -2.20 9.84
N LYS A 98 -14.49 -3.53 9.67
CA LYS A 98 -13.85 -4.48 10.60
C LYS A 98 -12.33 -4.40 10.56
N LYS A 99 -11.75 -4.19 9.38
CA LYS A 99 -10.30 -4.01 9.20
C LYS A 99 -9.83 -2.72 9.85
N GLU A 100 -10.52 -1.60 9.61
CA GLU A 100 -10.26 -0.30 10.23
C GLU A 100 -10.30 -0.42 11.76
N GLN A 101 -11.37 -1.02 12.30
CA GLN A 101 -11.49 -1.26 13.73
C GLN A 101 -10.37 -2.14 14.29
N ALA A 102 -10.02 -3.25 13.62
CA ALA A 102 -8.94 -4.11 14.05
C ALA A 102 -7.57 -3.38 14.06
N ILE A 103 -7.32 -2.49 13.11
CA ILE A 103 -6.08 -1.68 13.06
C ILE A 103 -6.11 -0.63 14.19
N GLN A 104 -7.25 0.00 14.44
CA GLN A 104 -7.40 1.01 15.47
C GLN A 104 -7.25 0.44 16.89
N ASP A 105 -7.76 -0.78 17.11
CA ASP A 105 -7.68 -1.48 18.40
C ASP A 105 -6.34 -2.22 18.59
N ALA A 106 -5.54 -2.40 17.53
CA ALA A 106 -4.27 -3.13 17.60
C ALA A 106 -3.24 -2.36 18.43
N ALA A 107 -2.49 -3.04 19.31
CA ALA A 107 -1.40 -2.42 20.05
C ALA A 107 -0.27 -1.89 19.12
N PRO A 108 0.50 -0.86 19.54
CA PRO A 108 1.68 -0.43 18.80
C PRO A 108 2.69 -1.56 18.66
N LEU A 109 3.32 -1.64 17.49
CA LEU A 109 4.36 -2.62 17.20
C LEU A 109 5.73 -1.96 17.24
N ASP A 110 6.73 -2.64 17.79
CA ASP A 110 8.11 -2.15 17.75
C ASP A 110 8.77 -2.37 16.37
N PRO A 111 9.75 -1.53 15.98
CA PRO A 111 10.40 -1.62 14.66
C PRO A 111 11.10 -2.96 14.39
N VAL A 112 11.64 -3.61 15.43
CA VAL A 112 12.38 -4.87 15.29
C VAL A 112 11.42 -6.01 14.95
N THR A 113 10.28 -6.07 15.65
CA THR A 113 9.21 -7.02 15.35
C THR A 113 8.60 -6.77 13.98
N ALA A 114 8.36 -5.51 13.60
CA ALA A 114 7.85 -5.16 12.28
C ALA A 114 8.79 -5.68 11.17
N ALA A 115 10.10 -5.39 11.26
CA ALA A 115 11.10 -5.88 10.33
C ALA A 115 11.18 -7.42 10.29
N GLY A 116 11.01 -8.08 11.44
CA GLY A 116 10.95 -9.54 11.54
C GLY A 116 9.76 -10.16 10.77
N ILE A 117 8.60 -9.52 10.79
CA ILE A 117 7.42 -9.97 10.02
C ILE A 117 7.63 -9.69 8.53
N GLU A 118 8.13 -8.50 8.16
CA GLU A 118 8.33 -8.13 6.75
C GLU A 118 9.40 -8.97 6.05
N THR A 119 10.44 -9.38 6.77
CA THR A 119 11.49 -10.29 6.27
C THR A 119 11.10 -11.77 6.33
N GLY A 120 9.89 -12.10 6.79
CA GLY A 120 9.40 -13.47 6.89
C GLY A 120 10.03 -14.29 8.03
N LYS A 121 10.82 -13.66 8.90
CA LYS A 121 11.42 -14.31 10.10
C LYS A 121 10.40 -14.57 11.20
N ARG A 122 9.22 -13.95 11.12
CA ARG A 122 8.09 -14.16 12.04
C ARG A 122 6.80 -14.40 11.25
N ALA A 123 6.03 -15.42 11.66
CA ALA A 123 4.76 -15.75 11.01
C ALA A 123 3.73 -14.62 11.20
N LYS A 124 3.01 -14.29 10.12
CA LYS A 124 1.99 -13.25 10.11
C LYS A 124 0.65 -13.82 10.56
N THR A 125 0.36 -13.73 11.86
CA THR A 125 -0.98 -14.03 12.41
C THR A 125 -1.97 -12.89 12.10
N PRO A 126 -3.30 -13.10 12.18
CA PRO A 126 -4.28 -12.04 11.98
C PRO A 126 -4.09 -10.82 12.89
N GLU A 127 -3.73 -11.05 14.15
CA GLU A 127 -3.44 -9.99 15.14
C GLU A 127 -2.17 -9.22 14.76
N LEU A 128 -1.08 -9.92 14.44
CA LEU A 128 0.17 -9.30 13.99
C LEU A 128 -0.01 -8.57 12.64
N ALA A 129 -0.94 -9.01 11.80
CA ALA A 129 -1.28 -8.33 10.56
C ALA A 129 -1.90 -6.96 10.83
N ALA A 130 -2.83 -6.86 11.80
CA ALA A 130 -3.42 -5.58 12.18
C ALA A 130 -2.38 -4.66 12.84
N GLN A 131 -1.53 -5.19 13.73
CA GLN A 131 -0.42 -4.44 14.35
C GLN A 131 0.59 -3.93 13.32
N LEU A 132 0.95 -4.76 12.33
CA LEU A 132 1.87 -4.36 11.26
C LEU A 132 1.25 -3.27 10.37
N GLU A 133 -0.04 -3.37 10.02
CA GLU A 133 -0.72 -2.34 9.25
C GLU A 133 -0.84 -1.03 10.05
N ARG A 134 -1.14 -1.10 11.36
CA ARG A 134 -1.09 0.07 12.26
C ARG A 134 0.29 0.71 12.22
N TYR A 135 1.35 -0.08 12.44
CA TYR A 135 2.73 0.37 12.40
C TYR A 135 3.08 1.08 11.07
N ARG A 136 2.67 0.49 9.93
CA ARG A 136 2.92 1.08 8.61
C ARG A 136 2.22 2.42 8.43
N ILE A 137 0.98 2.55 8.90
CA ILE A 137 0.24 3.82 8.84
C ILE A 137 0.91 4.84 9.76
N THR A 138 1.19 4.50 11.02
CA THR A 138 1.81 5.41 11.98
C THR A 138 3.19 5.87 11.49
N GLU A 139 4.01 4.96 10.96
CA GLU A 139 5.31 5.29 10.40
C GLU A 139 5.17 6.16 9.14
N ALA A 140 4.27 5.81 8.23
CA ALA A 140 4.09 6.54 6.98
C ALA A 140 3.55 7.96 7.20
N PHE A 141 2.60 8.15 8.10
CA PHE A 141 2.03 9.46 8.41
C PHE A 141 2.76 10.19 9.54
N ARG A 142 3.83 9.59 10.10
CA ARG A 142 4.60 10.10 11.25
C ARG A 142 3.68 10.50 12.40
N LEU A 143 2.81 9.58 12.77
CA LEU A 143 1.94 9.70 13.92
C LEU A 143 2.65 9.13 15.14
N GLU A 144 2.30 9.61 16.34
CA GLU A 144 2.71 8.95 17.57
C GLU A 144 2.23 7.49 17.58
N PRO A 145 2.97 6.54 18.17
CA PRO A 145 2.60 5.12 18.17
C PRO A 145 1.18 4.85 18.71
N ASP A 146 0.77 5.65 19.69
CA ASP A 146 -0.52 5.60 20.36
C ASP A 146 -1.55 6.59 19.80
N ALA A 147 -1.22 7.35 18.76
CA ALA A 147 -2.14 8.30 18.16
C ALA A 147 -3.38 7.60 17.59
N LEU A 148 -4.53 8.24 17.77
CA LEU A 148 -5.76 7.82 17.13
C LEU A 148 -5.64 8.08 15.62
N ILE A 149 -5.78 7.02 14.81
CA ILE A 149 -5.74 7.13 13.36
C ILE A 149 -7.12 7.62 12.89
N GLU A 150 -7.16 8.85 12.39
CA GLU A 150 -8.39 9.44 11.86
C GLU A 150 -8.85 8.73 10.59
N LYS A 151 -10.16 8.75 10.34
CA LYS A 151 -10.80 8.07 9.21
C LYS A 151 -10.22 8.51 7.86
N GLU A 152 -9.88 9.78 7.71
CA GLU A 152 -9.30 10.33 6.48
C GLU A 152 -7.95 9.69 6.12
N ILE A 153 -7.18 9.28 7.13
CA ILE A 153 -5.90 8.59 6.95
C ILE A 153 -6.14 7.18 6.40
N PHE A 154 -7.15 6.48 6.91
CA PHE A 154 -7.55 5.17 6.39
C PHE A 154 -8.00 5.25 4.94
N GLU A 155 -8.86 6.22 4.59
CA GLU A 155 -9.34 6.40 3.21
C GLU A 155 -8.18 6.63 2.22
N ARG A 156 -7.12 7.33 2.64
CA ARG A 156 -5.91 7.54 1.83
C ARG A 156 -4.96 6.33 1.80
N TRP A 157 -5.02 5.46 2.82
CA TRP A 157 -4.19 4.25 2.90
C TRP A 157 -4.78 3.06 2.13
N ASP A 158 -6.09 2.86 2.18
CA ASP A 158 -6.78 1.63 1.77
C ASP A 158 -6.71 1.33 0.25
N ASP A 159 -6.32 2.31 -0.56
CA ASP A 159 -6.11 2.15 -2.01
C ASP A 159 -4.82 1.36 -2.37
N GLY A 160 -4.02 0.93 -1.39
CA GLY A 160 -2.74 0.22 -1.59
C GLY A 160 -1.66 1.06 -2.27
N ARG A 161 -2.01 2.29 -2.69
CA ARG A 161 -1.14 3.30 -3.28
C ARG A 161 -0.72 4.36 -2.26
N GLY A 162 -1.29 4.36 -1.05
CA GLY A 162 -1.06 5.36 -0.01
C GLY A 162 0.42 5.65 0.20
N LEU A 163 1.22 4.63 0.55
CA LEU A 163 2.66 4.79 0.75
C LEU A 163 3.40 5.34 -0.48
N ALA A 164 3.05 4.86 -1.68
CA ALA A 164 3.66 5.32 -2.93
C ALA A 164 3.26 6.76 -3.28
N THR A 165 2.07 7.18 -2.90
CA THR A 165 1.56 8.55 -3.05
C THR A 165 2.27 9.48 -2.06
N LEU A 166 2.39 9.06 -0.79
CA LEU A 166 3.12 9.80 0.23
C LEU A 166 4.59 10.04 -0.13
N LYS A 167 5.29 9.00 -0.59
CA LYS A 167 6.69 9.15 -1.03
C LYS A 167 6.84 10.15 -2.18
N ARG A 168 5.91 10.14 -3.15
CA ARG A 168 5.92 11.07 -4.28
C ARG A 168 5.57 12.50 -3.87
N ALA A 169 4.59 12.67 -2.99
CA ALA A 169 4.24 13.96 -2.41
C ALA A 169 5.43 14.56 -1.65
N ASP A 170 6.09 13.76 -0.82
CA ASP A 170 7.28 14.15 -0.07
C ASP A 170 8.45 14.55 -1.00
N ASN A 171 8.69 13.79 -2.07
CA ASN A 171 9.66 14.17 -3.11
C ASN A 171 9.28 15.49 -3.81
N ALA A 172 8.01 15.65 -4.16
CA ALA A 172 7.50 16.80 -4.90
C ALA A 172 7.51 18.11 -4.09
N PHE A 173 7.20 18.01 -2.79
CA PHE A 173 6.93 19.17 -1.93
C PHE A 173 7.94 19.39 -0.79
N GLY A 174 8.80 18.41 -0.48
CA GLY A 174 9.79 18.51 0.61
C GLY A 174 10.82 19.64 0.47
N SER A 175 11.83 19.70 1.32
CA SER A 175 12.91 20.67 1.18
C SER A 175 13.91 20.19 0.13
N GLU A 176 14.57 21.13 -0.55
CA GLU A 176 15.57 20.77 -1.56
C GLU A 176 16.70 19.95 -0.94
N SER A 177 17.13 20.29 0.28
CA SER A 177 18.11 19.53 1.04
C SER A 177 17.64 18.11 1.40
N ALA A 178 16.38 17.92 1.80
CA ALA A 178 15.85 16.58 2.10
C ALA A 178 15.73 15.70 0.85
N VAL A 179 15.38 16.30 -0.28
CA VAL A 179 15.29 15.60 -1.58
C VAL A 179 16.70 15.22 -2.07
N GLU A 180 17.67 16.12 -1.96
CA GLU A 180 19.07 15.85 -2.33
C GLU A 180 19.72 14.79 -1.44
N ALA A 181 19.52 14.86 -0.12
CA ALA A 181 20.04 13.87 0.81
C ALA A 181 19.54 12.45 0.47
N ARG A 182 18.25 12.32 0.15
CA ARG A 182 17.66 11.05 -0.29
C ARG A 182 18.19 10.61 -1.63
N SER A 183 18.22 11.49 -2.62
CA SER A 183 18.80 11.22 -3.95
C SER A 183 20.23 10.66 -3.83
N ARG A 184 21.06 11.25 -2.96
CA ARG A 184 22.42 10.77 -2.65
C ARG A 184 22.45 9.41 -1.96
N SER A 185 21.50 9.13 -1.05
CA SER A 185 21.40 7.84 -0.35
C SER A 185 20.89 6.72 -1.27
N GLU A 186 19.99 7.02 -2.20
CA GLU A 186 19.38 6.08 -3.15
C GLU A 186 20.32 5.78 -4.33
N LEU A 187 21.16 6.75 -4.74
CA LEU A 187 22.24 6.56 -5.72
C LEU A 187 23.21 5.42 -5.35
N LYS A 188 23.36 5.08 -4.06
CA LYS A 188 24.21 3.96 -3.62
C LYS A 188 23.65 2.58 -3.93
N TYR A 189 22.35 2.45 -4.24
CA TYR A 189 21.73 1.12 -4.32
C TYR A 189 21.37 0.63 -5.73
N THR A 190 21.31 1.47 -6.77
CA THR A 190 20.71 0.98 -8.04
C THR A 190 20.95 1.88 -9.25
N VAL A 191 21.93 1.50 -10.07
CA VAL A 191 22.18 2.08 -11.42
C VAL A 191 21.07 1.66 -12.42
N SER A 192 20.24 0.67 -12.08
CA SER A 192 19.22 0.14 -12.98
C SER A 192 17.81 0.65 -12.60
N LYS A 193 17.34 1.68 -13.33
CA LYS A 193 15.92 2.11 -13.44
C LYS A 193 15.26 2.73 -12.19
N GLN A 194 15.96 3.57 -11.44
CA GLN A 194 15.36 4.21 -10.28
C GLN A 194 14.89 5.64 -10.49
N LYS A 195 13.76 5.89 -9.82
CA LYS A 195 13.10 7.18 -9.75
C LYS A 195 14.01 8.20 -9.10
N ASN A 196 14.24 9.35 -9.72
CA ASN A 196 15.08 10.43 -9.21
C ASN A 196 14.20 11.47 -8.50
N PRO A 197 14.26 11.56 -7.15
CA PRO A 197 13.43 12.47 -6.36
C PRO A 197 13.59 13.95 -6.76
N THR A 198 14.81 14.37 -7.13
CA THR A 198 15.11 15.75 -7.55
C THR A 198 14.45 16.08 -8.89
N LEU A 199 14.43 15.11 -9.80
CA LEU A 199 13.79 15.24 -11.11
C LEU A 199 12.26 15.25 -10.97
N GLU A 200 11.71 14.34 -10.16
CA GLU A 200 10.29 14.28 -9.82
C GLU A 200 9.79 15.62 -9.24
N ARG A 201 10.54 16.22 -8.30
CA ARG A 201 10.26 17.56 -7.77
C ARG A 201 10.16 18.62 -8.86
N ARG A 202 11.17 18.71 -9.73
CA ARG A 202 11.21 19.71 -10.81
C ARG A 202 10.04 19.54 -11.77
N VAL A 203 9.73 18.30 -12.12
CA VAL A 203 8.62 17.93 -13.00
C VAL A 203 7.28 18.35 -12.40
N PHE A 204 7.01 18.04 -11.13
CA PHE A 204 5.75 18.43 -10.48
C PHE A 204 5.61 19.94 -10.23
N ARG A 205 6.68 20.62 -9.83
CA ARG A 205 6.66 22.10 -9.72
C ARG A 205 6.33 22.75 -11.06
N ARG A 206 6.88 22.23 -12.16
CA ARG A 206 6.57 22.70 -13.51
C ARG A 206 5.13 22.39 -13.93
N LEU A 207 4.58 21.24 -13.51
CA LEU A 207 3.17 20.92 -13.74
C LEU A 207 2.26 21.95 -13.06
N LEU A 208 2.50 22.24 -11.78
CA LEU A 208 1.71 23.23 -11.03
C LEU A 208 1.81 24.62 -11.69
N HIS A 209 3.01 25.01 -12.14
CA HIS A 209 3.21 26.26 -12.87
C HIS A 209 2.35 26.35 -14.14
N TYR A 210 2.34 25.33 -15.00
CA TYR A 210 1.51 25.34 -16.20
C TYR A 210 0.00 25.25 -15.93
N LEU A 211 -0.38 24.77 -14.74
CA LEU A 211 -1.76 24.77 -14.28
C LEU A 211 -2.12 26.07 -13.54
N ASN A 212 -1.26 27.09 -13.52
CA ASN A 212 -1.49 28.33 -12.76
C ASN A 212 -1.80 28.09 -11.27
N ILE A 213 -1.16 27.08 -10.69
CA ILE A 213 -1.25 26.77 -9.26
C ILE A 213 0.04 27.23 -8.59
N ASP A 214 -0.09 28.08 -7.59
CA ASP A 214 1.03 28.50 -6.76
C ASP A 214 1.54 27.32 -5.93
N VAL A 215 2.83 27.03 -6.10
CA VAL A 215 3.52 25.91 -5.44
C VAL A 215 3.63 26.11 -3.92
N ASN A 216 3.59 27.35 -3.43
CA ASN A 216 3.75 27.63 -1.99
C ASN A 216 2.41 27.59 -1.27
N THR A 217 1.36 28.12 -1.89
CA THR A 217 0.04 28.28 -1.25
C THR A 217 -0.96 27.21 -1.67
N GLY A 218 -0.74 26.54 -2.79
CA GLY A 218 -1.70 25.63 -3.41
C GLY A 218 -2.89 26.36 -4.05
N CYS A 219 -2.93 27.69 -3.96
CA CYS A 219 -3.98 28.50 -4.53
C CYS A 219 -3.79 28.62 -6.05
N GLY A 220 -4.91 28.60 -6.77
CA GLY A 220 -4.90 28.70 -8.21
C GLY A 220 -6.04 27.92 -8.84
N GLU A 221 -6.30 28.25 -10.09
CA GLU A 221 -7.39 27.70 -10.85
C GLU A 221 -6.89 27.38 -12.26
N PHE A 222 -7.21 26.18 -12.76
CA PHE A 222 -6.85 25.76 -14.11
C PHE A 222 -8.07 25.43 -14.95
N THR A 223 -7.94 25.70 -16.25
CA THR A 223 -8.95 25.44 -17.26
C THR A 223 -8.54 24.26 -18.16
N TYR A 224 -9.40 23.95 -19.13
CA TYR A 224 -9.06 23.03 -20.21
C TYR A 224 -7.76 23.44 -20.93
N GLN A 225 -7.59 24.74 -21.19
CA GLN A 225 -6.49 25.24 -22.00
C GLN A 225 -5.16 25.15 -21.24
N ASP A 226 -5.16 25.46 -19.95
CA ASP A 226 -3.97 25.33 -19.08
C ASP A 226 -3.51 23.87 -19.03
N ALA A 227 -4.46 22.95 -18.84
CA ALA A 227 -4.15 21.52 -18.83
C ALA A 227 -3.66 20.99 -20.20
N LEU A 228 -4.17 21.54 -21.30
CA LEU A 228 -3.70 21.19 -22.65
C LEU A 228 -2.28 21.72 -22.90
N THR A 229 -1.99 22.95 -22.48
CA THR A 229 -0.64 23.53 -22.53
C THR A 229 0.34 22.69 -21.72
N ALA A 230 -0.03 22.34 -20.48
CA ALA A 230 0.78 21.46 -19.64
C ALA A 230 1.06 20.13 -20.34
N TRP A 231 0.04 19.48 -20.92
CA TRP A 231 0.24 18.24 -21.66
C TRP A 231 1.22 18.40 -22.83
N ARG A 232 1.08 19.45 -23.66
CA ARG A 232 1.97 19.69 -24.81
C ARG A 232 3.43 19.83 -24.40
N GLU A 233 3.68 20.55 -23.31
CA GLU A 233 5.01 20.75 -22.76
C GLU A 233 5.60 19.43 -22.26
N PHE A 234 4.86 18.68 -21.45
CA PHE A 234 5.33 17.37 -20.96
C PHE A 234 5.42 16.32 -22.06
N ASN A 235 4.67 16.46 -23.14
CA ASN A 235 4.73 15.55 -24.29
C ASN A 235 6.08 15.62 -25.01
N GLN A 236 6.70 16.80 -25.05
CA GLN A 236 8.06 16.97 -25.56
C GLN A 236 9.11 16.31 -24.65
N TRP A 237 8.82 16.23 -23.34
CA TRP A 237 9.75 15.76 -22.31
C TRP A 237 9.34 14.39 -21.77
N ARG A 238 8.58 13.61 -22.55
CA ARG A 238 7.95 12.37 -22.08
C ARG A 238 8.93 11.39 -21.44
N ASP A 239 10.12 11.26 -22.03
CA ASP A 239 11.12 10.28 -21.60
C ASP A 239 11.83 10.67 -20.29
N VAL A 240 11.65 11.92 -19.86
CA VAL A 240 12.25 12.50 -18.64
C VAL A 240 11.20 13.03 -17.63
N ALA A 241 9.91 12.98 -17.97
CA ALA A 241 8.79 13.44 -17.14
C ALA A 241 8.45 12.46 -16.01
N GLU A 242 9.43 12.21 -15.15
CA GLU A 242 9.31 11.23 -14.08
C GLU A 242 8.18 11.56 -13.08
N GLY A 243 7.44 10.55 -12.64
CA GLY A 243 6.28 10.72 -11.76
C GLY A 243 4.97 11.10 -12.48
N ILE A 244 5.06 11.66 -13.70
CA ILE A 244 3.92 12.02 -14.54
C ILE A 244 3.70 10.96 -15.63
N SER A 245 2.45 10.60 -15.90
CA SER A 245 2.11 9.75 -17.05
C SER A 245 1.63 10.64 -18.19
N VAL A 246 2.40 10.70 -19.26
CA VAL A 246 2.09 11.54 -20.42
C VAL A 246 1.63 10.65 -21.58
N PRO A 247 0.34 10.73 -21.99
CA PRO A 247 -0.17 9.91 -23.09
C PRO A 247 0.48 10.30 -24.42
N ARG A 248 0.61 9.34 -25.33
CA ARG A 248 1.27 9.56 -26.63
C ARG A 248 0.53 10.52 -27.55
N LYS A 249 -0.80 10.49 -27.46
CA LYS A 249 -1.72 11.33 -28.21
C LYS A 249 -2.34 12.34 -27.27
N GLU A 250 -2.84 13.43 -27.83
CA GLU A 250 -3.56 14.44 -27.07
C GLU A 250 -4.72 13.79 -26.28
N PRO A 251 -4.80 14.03 -24.95
CA PRO A 251 -5.85 13.47 -24.15
C PRO A 251 -7.19 14.08 -24.55
N LYS A 252 -8.21 13.24 -24.78
CA LYS A 252 -9.59 13.68 -25.05
C LYS A 252 -10.13 14.62 -23.97
N TYR A 253 -9.63 14.48 -22.73
CA TYR A 253 -10.00 15.29 -21.58
C TYR A 253 -8.74 15.77 -20.84
N PRO A 254 -8.08 16.87 -21.29
CA PRO A 254 -6.83 17.37 -20.68
C PRO A 254 -6.97 17.71 -19.20
N ALA A 255 -8.06 18.37 -18.79
CA ALA A 255 -8.28 18.70 -17.38
C ALA A 255 -8.42 17.46 -16.47
N ARG A 256 -8.97 16.37 -17.01
CA ARG A 256 -9.03 15.08 -16.31
C ARG A 256 -7.64 14.47 -16.18
N TRP A 257 -6.86 14.49 -17.26
CA TRP A 257 -5.47 14.04 -17.22
C TRP A 257 -4.66 14.81 -16.17
N ALA A 258 -4.78 16.14 -16.13
CA ALA A 258 -4.12 16.98 -15.13
C ALA A 258 -4.56 16.61 -13.70
N SER A 259 -5.87 16.46 -13.47
CA SER A 259 -6.41 16.02 -12.18
C SER A 259 -5.89 14.64 -11.77
N GLU A 260 -5.73 13.71 -12.71
CA GLU A 260 -5.15 12.38 -12.44
C GLU A 260 -3.65 12.47 -12.08
N GLN A 261 -2.91 13.42 -12.63
CA GLN A 261 -1.51 13.66 -12.21
C GLN A 261 -1.42 14.32 -10.83
N LEU A 262 -2.36 15.18 -10.46
CA LEU A 262 -2.43 15.76 -9.12
C LEU A 262 -2.85 14.70 -8.08
N ALA A 263 -3.82 13.84 -8.41
CA ALA A 263 -4.27 12.76 -7.55
C ALA A 263 -3.14 11.77 -7.20
N LYS A 264 -2.15 11.61 -8.10
CA LYS A 264 -0.94 10.81 -7.84
C LYS A 264 -0.08 11.35 -6.70
N LEU A 265 -0.20 12.63 -6.35
CA LEU A 265 0.43 13.28 -5.20
C LEU A 265 -0.49 13.29 -3.97
N GLY A 266 -1.67 12.69 -4.04
CA GLY A 266 -2.67 12.74 -2.98
C GLY A 266 -3.38 14.09 -2.90
N LEU A 267 -3.36 14.85 -4.00
CA LEU A 267 -4.07 16.11 -4.15
C LEU A 267 -5.42 15.89 -4.84
N GLU A 268 -6.49 16.16 -4.11
CA GLU A 268 -7.84 16.14 -4.64
C GLU A 268 -8.18 17.46 -5.32
N THR A 269 -8.86 17.37 -6.46
CA THR A 269 -9.35 18.53 -7.19
C THR A 269 -10.87 18.67 -7.05
N SER A 270 -11.34 19.92 -7.06
CA SER A 270 -12.75 20.27 -7.21
C SER A 270 -12.94 21.03 -8.51
N SER A 271 -14.17 21.07 -9.02
CA SER A 271 -14.48 21.79 -10.25
C SER A 271 -15.73 22.64 -10.11
N ARG A 272 -15.69 23.84 -10.67
CA ARG A 272 -16.81 24.77 -10.74
C ARG A 272 -17.11 25.08 -12.19
N GLN A 273 -18.39 25.10 -12.54
CA GLN A 273 -18.84 25.46 -13.88
C GLN A 273 -19.56 26.80 -13.85
N SER A 274 -19.16 27.74 -14.72
CA SER A 274 -19.86 29.01 -14.86
C SER A 274 -21.26 28.78 -15.44
N ARG A 275 -22.25 29.54 -14.93
CA ARG A 275 -23.66 29.48 -15.39
C ARG A 275 -23.95 30.43 -16.56
N SER A 276 -23.01 31.28 -16.95
CA SER A 276 -23.17 32.25 -18.05
C SER A 276 -23.05 31.59 -19.44
N ASN A 277 -23.57 32.27 -20.46
CA ASN A 277 -23.40 31.90 -21.86
C ASN A 277 -21.90 31.78 -22.18
N GLY A 278 -21.45 30.56 -22.47
CA GLY A 278 -20.02 30.20 -22.50
C GLY A 278 -19.58 29.43 -21.26
N ARG A 279 -20.30 28.35 -20.94
CA ARG A 279 -20.04 27.42 -19.81
C ARG A 279 -18.56 27.00 -19.78
N LYS A 280 -17.77 27.64 -18.93
CA LYS A 280 -16.37 27.27 -18.68
C LYS A 280 -16.31 26.50 -17.37
N ARG A 281 -15.60 25.38 -17.38
CA ARG A 281 -15.30 24.62 -16.17
C ARG A 281 -13.88 24.93 -15.73
N VAL A 282 -13.76 25.31 -14.47
CA VAL A 282 -12.50 25.63 -13.81
C VAL A 282 -12.27 24.61 -12.70
N TYR A 283 -11.02 24.26 -12.48
CA TYR A 283 -10.59 23.25 -11.53
C TYR A 283 -9.60 23.87 -10.55
N GLN A 284 -9.68 23.47 -9.28
CA GLN A 284 -8.79 23.92 -8.23
C GLN A 284 -8.46 22.76 -7.29
N ILE A 285 -7.32 22.82 -6.60
CA ILE A 285 -7.00 21.87 -5.53
C ILE A 285 -7.92 22.15 -4.35
N LYS A 286 -8.43 21.11 -3.68
CA LYS A 286 -9.18 21.28 -2.43
C LYS A 286 -8.23 21.78 -1.32
N PRO A 287 -8.57 22.85 -0.59
CA PRO A 287 -7.72 23.40 0.47
C PRO A 287 -7.25 22.34 1.47
N ASP A 288 -8.17 21.51 1.96
CA ASP A 288 -7.89 20.44 2.94
C ASP A 288 -6.85 19.44 2.40
N SER A 289 -6.93 19.13 1.11
CA SER A 289 -6.00 18.19 0.49
C SER A 289 -4.60 18.78 0.32
N TRP A 290 -4.49 20.08 0.12
CA TRP A 290 -3.20 20.77 0.07
C TRP A 290 -2.59 20.84 1.47
N GLN A 291 -3.37 21.29 2.44
CA GLN A 291 -2.95 21.41 3.84
C GLN A 291 -2.46 20.08 4.41
N PHE A 292 -3.16 18.98 4.10
CA PHE A 292 -2.74 17.64 4.48
C PHE A 292 -1.34 17.28 3.97
N VAL A 293 -1.07 17.55 2.68
CA VAL A 293 0.23 17.24 2.07
C VAL A 293 1.32 18.12 2.66
N THR A 294 1.06 19.41 2.88
CA THR A 294 2.03 20.31 3.50
C THR A 294 2.35 19.92 4.94
N ASP A 295 1.34 19.55 5.74
CA ASP A 295 1.53 19.12 7.12
C ASP A 295 2.35 17.83 7.19
N LEU A 296 2.08 16.88 6.30
CA LEU A 296 2.84 15.64 6.20
C LEU A 296 4.30 15.88 5.86
N VAL A 297 4.57 16.76 4.89
CA VAL A 297 5.93 17.15 4.51
C VAL A 297 6.65 17.81 5.68
N GLN A 298 6.01 18.77 6.36
CA GLN A 298 6.59 19.45 7.52
C GLN A 298 6.91 18.47 8.67
N ARG A 299 6.01 17.53 8.98
CA ARG A 299 6.26 16.50 10.01
C ARG A 299 7.50 15.68 9.67
N ARG A 300 7.68 15.32 8.40
CA ARG A 300 8.83 14.54 7.93
C ARG A 300 10.14 15.33 7.87
N GLU A 301 10.10 16.64 7.68
CA GLU A 301 11.28 17.51 7.65
C GLU A 301 11.87 17.79 9.03
N ARG A 302 11.02 17.97 10.06
CA ARG A 302 11.45 18.32 11.42
C ARG A 302 12.44 17.31 12.04
N GLU A 303 12.35 16.04 11.64
CA GLU A 303 13.24 14.98 12.13
C GLU A 303 14.58 14.88 11.38
N VAL A 304 14.66 15.31 10.11
CA VAL A 304 15.95 15.39 9.40
C VAL A 304 16.88 16.38 10.12
N SER A 305 16.31 17.43 10.73
CA SER A 305 17.02 18.38 11.59
C SER A 305 17.35 17.84 12.99
N HIS A 306 16.76 16.72 13.43
CA HIS A 306 16.98 16.09 14.74
C HIS A 306 17.74 14.76 14.67
N MET A 307 18.18 14.32 13.48
CA MET A 307 19.13 13.21 13.40
C MET A 307 20.47 13.61 14.03
N PRO A 308 20.97 12.88 15.04
CA PRO A 308 22.27 13.17 15.61
C PRO A 308 23.34 13.12 14.51
N SER A 309 24.16 14.17 14.47
CA SER A 309 25.31 14.41 13.58
C SER A 309 26.25 13.20 13.34
N LYS A 310 26.10 12.12 14.12
CA LYS A 310 26.87 10.87 13.99
C LYS A 310 26.66 10.10 12.68
N TYR A 311 25.64 10.43 11.86
CA TYR A 311 25.49 9.87 10.51
C TYR A 311 25.92 10.83 9.38
N ILE A 312 26.39 12.04 9.71
CA ILE A 312 26.87 13.04 8.73
C ILE A 312 28.39 12.93 8.48
N TYR A 313 29.13 12.21 9.33
CA TYR A 313 30.56 11.97 9.14
C TYR A 313 30.85 10.53 8.71
N ASN A 314 30.87 10.30 7.40
CA ASN A 314 31.76 9.33 6.76
C ASN A 314 31.93 9.70 5.27
N THR A 315 32.40 10.92 5.03
CA THR A 315 32.77 11.40 3.69
C THR A 315 33.98 12.35 3.76
N SER A 316 35.02 11.96 4.49
CA SER A 316 36.30 12.68 4.51
C SER A 316 37.51 11.73 4.36
N MET A 317 37.32 10.56 3.75
CA MET A 317 38.38 9.55 3.58
C MET A 317 38.46 8.96 2.15
N CYS A 318 37.85 9.60 1.14
CA CYS A 318 37.98 9.13 -0.26
C CYS A 318 38.58 10.13 -1.25
N ASP A 319 38.79 11.41 -0.87
CA ASP A 319 39.37 12.41 -1.78
C ASP A 319 40.88 12.66 -1.58
N THR A 320 41.58 11.82 -0.81
CA THR A 320 43.04 11.91 -0.61
C THR A 320 43.84 10.73 -1.18
N ALA A 321 43.24 9.88 -2.04
CA ALA A 321 43.92 8.74 -2.65
C ALA A 321 44.20 8.90 -4.17
N GLN A 322 44.12 10.11 -4.73
CA GLN A 322 44.45 10.37 -6.15
C GLN A 322 45.56 11.43 -6.36
N GLY A 323 46.40 11.65 -5.34
CA GLY A 323 47.52 12.62 -5.40
C GLY A 323 48.90 12.05 -5.04
N ALA A 324 49.09 10.73 -5.05
CA ALA A 324 50.37 10.10 -4.74
C ALA A 324 50.63 8.86 -5.62
N ALA A 325 50.76 9.12 -6.92
CA ALA A 325 51.49 8.25 -7.85
C ALA A 325 52.06 9.15 -8.94
N ALA A 326 53.15 9.83 -8.58
CA ALA A 326 54.11 10.40 -9.50
C ALA A 326 55.17 9.34 -9.82
#